data_AF-A0A967HQS9-F1
#
_entry.id   AF-A0A967HQS9-F1
#
_cell.length_a   1.000
_cell.length_b   1.000
_cell.length_c   1.000
_cell.angle_alpha   90.00
_cell.angle_beta   90.00
_cell.angle_gamma   90.00
#
_symmetry.space_group_name_H-M   'P 1'
#
loop_
_entity.id
_entity.type
_entity.pdbx_description
1 polymer ?
#
loop_
_entity_poly.entity_id
_entity_poly.type
_entity_poly.pdbx_seq_one_letter_code
_entity_poly.pdbx_strand_id
1 'polypeptide(L)' 'GDRRIDAVAVSTKMGFLFVFDRETGEPVWPIEERPVPPSDVPGERASETQPFPTKPPPFE' A
#
# COMPACT_ATOMS: atom_id res chain seq x y z
N GLY A 1 17.36 -11.21 11.91
CA GLY A 1 17.36 -12.65 11.60
C GLY A 1 16.34 -12.87 10.51
N ASP A 2 16.72 -13.55 9.44
CA ASP A 2 15.86 -13.69 8.27
C ASP A 2 14.68 -14.62 8.59
N ARG A 3 13.49 -14.02 8.81
CA ARG A 3 12.24 -14.77 8.97
C ARG A 3 11.70 -15.08 7.58
N ARG A 4 11.64 -16.36 7.22
CA ARG A 4 10.89 -16.81 6.03
C ARG A 4 9.40 -16.75 6.35
N ILE A 5 8.64 -16.14 5.46
CA ILE A 5 7.18 -16.05 5.55
C ILE A 5 6.59 -16.48 4.22
N ASP A 6 5.40 -17.05 4.26
CA ASP A 6 4.57 -17.17 3.07
C ASP A 6 3.95 -15.81 2.79
N ALA A 7 4.31 -15.21 1.66
CA ALA A 7 3.90 -13.84 1.35
C ALA A 7 2.98 -13.78 0.12
N VAL A 8 2.04 -12.84 0.15
CA VAL A 8 1.36 -12.33 -1.04
C VAL A 8 1.91 -10.95 -1.33
N ALA A 9 2.44 -10.76 -2.53
CA ALA A 9 2.96 -9.48 -3.00
C ALA A 9 2.12 -8.99 -4.18
N VAL A 10 1.58 -7.78 -4.07
CA VAL A 10 0.69 -7.18 -5.08
C VAL A 10 1.27 -5.87 -5.56
N SER A 11 1.71 -5.84 -6.82
CA SER A 11 2.13 -4.60 -7.47
C SER A 11 0.91 -3.84 -7.96
N THR A 12 0.95 -2.52 -7.84
CA THR A 12 -0.14 -1.62 -8.21
C THR A 12 0.29 -0.67 -9.32
N LYS A 13 -0.68 -0.14 -10.06
CA LYS A 13 -0.42 0.88 -11.09
C LYS A 13 0.09 2.20 -10.52
N MET A 14 -0.06 2.42 -9.21
CA MET A 14 0.50 3.55 -8.48
C MET A 14 2.01 3.43 -8.24
N GLY A 15 2.64 2.33 -8.67
CA GLY A 15 4.07 2.10 -8.48
C GLY A 15 4.43 1.49 -7.13
N PHE A 16 3.46 1.18 -6.27
CA PHE A 16 3.72 0.54 -4.97
C PHE A 16 3.64 -0.98 -5.04
N LEU A 17 4.44 -1.65 -4.21
CA LEU A 17 4.31 -3.07 -3.88
C LEU A 17 3.76 -3.22 -2.45
N PHE A 18 2.55 -3.76 -2.34
CA PHE A 18 1.97 -4.12 -1.04
C PHE A 18 2.29 -5.58 -0.75
N VAL A 19 2.79 -5.87 0.45
CA VAL A 19 3.17 -7.24 0.84
C VAL A 19 2.52 -7.59 2.17
N PHE A 20 1.86 -8.75 2.18
CA PHE A 20 1.14 -9.27 3.33
C PHE A 20 1.62 -10.68 3.66
N ASP A 21 1.55 -11.03 4.94
CA ASP A 21 1.60 -12.43 5.35
C ASP A 21 0.36 -13.14 4.79
N ARG A 22 0.58 -14.21 4.02
CA ARG A 22 -0.48 -14.92 3.30
C ARG A 22 -1.50 -15.55 4.25
N GLU A 23 -1.08 -15.93 5.45
CA GLU A 23 -1.93 -16.67 6.40
C GLU A 23 -2.76 -15.73 7.25
N THR A 24 -2.17 -14.62 7.71
CA THR A 24 -2.84 -13.68 8.63
C THR A 24 -3.46 -12.49 7.92
N GLY A 25 -2.98 -12.13 6.72
CA GLY A 25 -3.35 -10.89 6.04
C GLY A 25 -2.70 -9.64 6.64
N GLU A 26 -1.82 -9.78 7.62
CA GLU A 26 -1.11 -8.65 8.21
C GLU A 26 -0.06 -8.09 7.24
N PRO A 27 0.11 -6.77 7.18
CA PRO A 27 1.11 -6.17 6.31
C PRO A 27 2.53 -6.49 6.82
N VAL A 28 3.42 -6.89 5.91
CA VAL A 28 4.82 -7.21 6.24
C VAL A 28 5.60 -5.97 6.66
N TRP A 29 5.26 -4.81 6.07
CA TRP A 29 5.77 -3.51 6.47
C TRP A 29 4.61 -2.57 6.76
N PRO A 30 4.78 -1.57 7.65
CA PRO A 30 3.74 -0.58 7.90
C PRO A 30 3.24 0.06 6.61
N ILE A 31 1.92 0.23 6.54
CA ILE A 31 1.22 1.00 5.53
C ILE A 31 0.71 2.25 6.24
N GLU A 32 1.14 3.42 5.78
CA GLU A 32 0.75 4.70 6.36
C GLU A 32 -0.37 5.32 5.56
N GLU A 33 -1.43 5.74 6.23
CA GLU A 33 -2.45 6.61 5.64
C GLU A 33 -1.90 8.03 5.55
N ARG A 34 -1.76 8.57 4.34
CA ARG A 34 -1.23 9.92 4.10
C ARG A 34 -2.28 10.78 3.42
N PRO A 35 -2.43 12.06 3.82
CA PRO A 35 -3.30 13.00 3.11
C PRO A 35 -2.91 13.11 1.64
N VAL A 36 -3.90 13.10 0.76
CA VAL A 36 -3.73 13.33 -0.68
C VAL A 36 -4.62 14.47 -1.16
N PRO A 37 -4.31 15.10 -2.31
CA PRO A 37 -5.22 16.06 -2.91
C PRO A 37 -6.61 15.46 -3.13
N PRO A 38 -7.69 16.23 -2.95
CA PRO A 38 -9.04 15.78 -3.27
C PRO A 38 -9.21 15.55 -4.77
N SER A 39 -10.23 14.78 -5.13
CA SER A 39 -10.60 14.61 -6.55
C SER A 39 -11.06 15.92 -7.17
N ASP A 40 -10.71 16.10 -8.45
CA ASP A 40 -11.19 17.17 -9.32
C ASP A 40 -12.40 16.75 -10.19
N VAL A 41 -12.84 15.49 -10.08
CA VAL A 41 -13.97 14.95 -10.84
C VAL A 41 -15.31 15.42 -10.27
N PRO A 42 -16.18 16.09 -11.06
CA PRO A 42 -17.44 16.62 -10.56
C PRO A 42 -18.36 15.55 -9.95
N GLY A 43 -18.74 15.75 -8.69
CA GLY A 43 -19.63 14.85 -7.95
C GLY A 43 -18.93 13.67 -7.29
N GLU A 44 -17.64 13.44 -7.55
CA GLU A 44 -16.85 12.42 -6.85
C GLU A 44 -16.55 12.85 -5.41
N ARG A 45 -16.54 11.89 -4.49
CA ARG A 45 -16.09 12.05 -3.10
C ARG A 45 -14.98 11.04 -2.82
N ALA A 46 -13.74 11.44 -3.05
CA ALA A 46 -12.57 10.63 -2.75
C ALA A 46 -12.25 10.64 -1.24
N SER A 47 -11.53 9.61 -0.78
CA SER A 47 -10.96 9.57 0.57
C SER A 47 -9.94 10.69 0.77
N GLU A 48 -9.89 11.27 1.98
CA GLU A 48 -8.93 12.31 2.35
C GLU A 48 -7.49 11.76 2.45
N THR A 49 -7.35 10.46 2.74
CA THR A 49 -6.07 9.77 2.84
C THR A 49 -5.97 8.59 1.88
N GLN A 50 -4.74 8.19 1.57
CA GLN A 50 -4.41 6.99 0.81
C GLN A 50 -3.32 6.18 1.51
N PRO A 51 -3.28 4.85 1.29
CA PRO A 51 -2.27 3.97 1.87
C PRO A 51 -0.93 4.04 1.13
N PHE A 52 0.17 4.20 1.87
CA PHE A 52 1.54 4.17 1.36
C PHE A 52 2.34 3.09 2.08
N PRO A 53 2.79 2.01 1.40
CA PRO A 53 3.69 1.06 2.02
C PRO A 53 5.03 1.74 2.29
N THR A 54 5.59 1.52 3.47
CA THR A 54 6.89 2.10 3.85
C THR A 54 8.06 1.44 3.14
N LYS A 55 7.90 0.19 2.67
CA LYS A 55 8.89 -0.59 1.92
C LYS A 55 8.21 -1.60 0.98
N PRO A 56 8.89 -2.00 -0.12
CA PRO A 56 10.07 -1.35 -0.70
C PRO A 56 9.73 0.06 -1.23
N PRO A 57 10.73 0.86 -1.66
CA PRO A 57 10.45 2.09 -2.40
C PRO A 57 9.57 1.82 -3.64
N PRO A 58 8.85 2.84 -4.14
CA PRO A 58 8.07 2.72 -5.37
C PRO A 58 8.94 2.31 -6.56
N PHE A 59 8.32 1.66 -7.55
CA PHE A 59 8.93 1.36 -8.83
C PHE A 59 9.21 2.65 -9.63
N GLU A 60 10.30 2.65 -10.40
CA GLU A 60 10.64 3.69 -11.39
C GLU A 60 9.94 3.47 -12.74
#